data_AF-A0A146L9V3-F1
#
_entry.id   AF-A0A146L9V3-F1
#
_cell.length_a   1.000
_cell.length_b   1.000
_cell.length_c   1.000
_cell.angle_alpha   90.00
_cell.angle_beta   90.00
_cell.angle_gamma   90.00
#
_symmetry.space_group_name_H-M   'P 1'
#
loop_
_entity.id
_entity.type
_entity.pdbx_description
1 polymer ?
#
loop_
_entity_poly.entity_id
_entity_poly.type
_entity_poly.pdbx_seq_one_letter_code
_entity_poly.pdbx_strand_id
1 'polypeptide(L)'
;MTREEEEKILSNRQCVLEELVRTEHTYVKHLKMVVEGYLALTRDPDGEVPAPDDWDTTSEYNTFSNMESIYNWHKNVFLKELERCLTDVNELGLIFERNERKMMSMYTRYTHNHDKQKPAVLDKFGEYFYNLAIELDYSQQMDELLFKPIQRITVYHLLMDRIYGSTKKTQKAD
;
A
#
# COMPACT_ATOMS: atom_id res chain seq x y z
N MET A 1 27.12 -17.84 -19.30
CA MET A 1 25.92 -17.01 -19.52
C MET A 1 26.01 -16.41 -20.91
N THR A 2 25.07 -16.72 -21.79
CA THR A 2 25.04 -16.19 -23.15
C THR A 2 24.41 -14.78 -23.13
N ARG A 3 24.74 -13.96 -24.13
CA ARG A 3 24.18 -12.60 -24.27
C ARG A 3 22.64 -12.60 -24.36
N GLU A 4 22.07 -13.66 -24.95
CA GLU A 4 20.62 -13.89 -25.02
C GLU A 4 19.99 -14.20 -23.64
N GLU A 5 20.72 -14.87 -22.74
CA GLU A 5 20.26 -15.14 -21.38
C GLU A 5 20.24 -13.85 -20.54
N GLU A 6 21.24 -12.97 -20.70
CA GLU A 6 21.30 -11.66 -20.06
C GLU A 6 20.15 -10.74 -20.50
N GLU A 7 19.89 -10.66 -21.81
CA GLU A 7 18.80 -9.85 -22.36
C GLU A 7 17.42 -10.34 -21.89
N LYS A 8 17.23 -11.66 -21.77
CA LYS A 8 15.97 -12.24 -21.28
C LYS A 8 15.75 -11.99 -19.79
N ILE A 9 16.81 -11.98 -18.98
CA ILE A 9 16.74 -11.64 -17.55
C ILE A 9 16.39 -10.16 -17.36
N LEU A 10 17.03 -9.28 -18.14
CA LEU A 10 16.76 -7.84 -18.09
C LEU A 10 15.32 -7.52 -18.53
N SER A 11 14.85 -8.14 -19.61
CA SER A 11 13.47 -7.99 -20.09
C SER A 11 12.44 -8.48 -19.07
N ASN A 12 12.66 -9.63 -18.42
CA ASN A 12 11.79 -10.11 -17.33
C ASN A 12 11.77 -9.15 -16.13
N ARG A 13 12.92 -8.59 -15.76
CA ARG A 13 13.01 -7.60 -14.67
C ARG A 13 12.26 -6.32 -14.99
N GLN A 14 12.34 -5.82 -16.23
CA GLN A 14 11.57 -4.66 -16.68
C GLN A 14 10.06 -4.92 -16.60
N CYS A 15 9.59 -6.07 -17.07
CA CYS A 15 8.17 -6.43 -16.99
C CYS A 15 7.65 -6.47 -15.54
N VAL A 16 8.42 -7.08 -14.63
CA VAL A 16 8.07 -7.11 -13.19
C VAL A 16 8.07 -5.71 -12.58
N LEU A 17 9.00 -4.85 -12.97
CA LEU A 17 9.06 -3.47 -12.49
C LEU A 17 7.89 -2.63 -13.01
N GLU A 18 7.53 -2.74 -14.29
CA GLU A 18 6.35 -2.07 -14.85
C GLU A 18 5.07 -2.51 -14.14
N GLU A 19 4.95 -3.82 -13.86
CA GLU A 19 3.84 -4.35 -13.05
C GLU A 19 3.85 -3.77 -11.63
N LEU A 20 5.01 -3.68 -10.99
CA LEU A 20 5.18 -3.09 -9.66
C LEU A 20 4.74 -1.62 -9.62
N VAL A 21 5.22 -0.79 -10.55
CA VAL A 21 4.86 0.64 -10.65
C VAL A 21 3.37 0.80 -10.92
N ARG A 22 2.82 0.04 -11.86
CA ARG A 22 1.39 0.09 -12.20
C ARG A 22 0.53 -0.26 -10.99
N THR A 23 0.87 -1.35 -10.29
CA THR A 23 0.14 -1.76 -9.09
C THR A 23 0.36 -0.80 -7.92
N GLU A 24 1.50 -0.09 -7.89
CA GLU A 24 1.77 0.95 -6.88
C GLU A 24 0.89 2.16 -7.06
N HIS A 25 0.73 2.66 -8.29
CA HIS A 25 -0.21 3.73 -8.60
C HIS A 25 -1.62 3.38 -8.12
N THR A 26 -2.07 2.15 -8.38
CA THR A 26 -3.37 1.67 -7.89
C THR A 26 -3.42 1.60 -6.36
N TYR A 27 -2.35 1.14 -5.69
CA TYR A 27 -2.28 1.10 -4.23
C TYR A 27 -2.35 2.50 -3.60
N VAL A 28 -1.58 3.46 -4.12
CA VAL A 28 -1.60 4.86 -3.67
C VAL A 28 -2.97 5.49 -3.88
N LYS A 29 -3.67 5.18 -4.97
CA LYS A 29 -5.06 5.62 -5.19
C LYS A 29 -6.00 5.08 -4.13
N HIS A 30 -5.91 3.80 -3.79
CA HIS A 30 -6.75 3.24 -2.73
C HIS A 30 -6.45 3.86 -1.36
N LEU A 31 -5.17 4.08 -1.03
CA LEU A 31 -4.79 4.79 0.20
C LEU A 31 -5.31 6.24 0.20
N LYS A 32 -5.29 6.92 -0.96
CA LYS A 32 -5.86 8.24 -1.12
C LYS A 32 -7.36 8.27 -0.80
N MET A 33 -8.12 7.27 -1.26
CA MET A 33 -9.55 7.17 -0.96
C MET A 33 -9.81 7.11 0.56
N VAL A 34 -8.94 6.43 1.31
CA VAL A 34 -9.08 6.38 2.77
C VAL A 34 -8.70 7.69 3.45
N VAL A 35 -7.58 8.29 3.05
CA VAL A 35 -7.04 9.48 3.72
C VAL A 35 -7.75 10.77 3.28
N GLU A 36 -7.92 10.98 1.98
CA GLU A 36 -8.55 12.18 1.42
C GLU A 36 -10.07 12.03 1.23
N GLY A 37 -10.62 10.81 1.32
CA GLY A 37 -12.06 10.55 1.31
C GLY A 37 -12.59 10.38 2.72
N TYR A 38 -12.49 9.15 3.26
CA TYR A 38 -13.07 8.81 4.57
C TYR A 38 -12.53 9.69 5.70
N LEU A 39 -11.21 9.76 5.91
CA LEU A 39 -10.61 10.52 7.01
C LEU A 39 -10.89 12.03 6.89
N ALA A 40 -10.84 12.58 5.67
CA ALA A 40 -11.14 13.98 5.44
C ALA A 40 -12.60 14.31 5.80
N LEU A 41 -13.56 13.50 5.34
CA LEU A 41 -14.97 13.67 5.68
C LEU A 41 -15.26 13.44 7.17
N THR A 42 -14.56 12.51 7.84
CA THR A 42 -14.71 12.35 9.30
C THR A 42 -14.24 13.55 10.11
N ARG A 43 -13.35 14.35 9.54
CA ARG A 43 -12.81 15.57 10.16
C ARG A 43 -13.53 16.83 9.70
N ASP A 44 -14.44 16.72 8.74
CA ASP A 44 -15.23 17.84 8.23
C ASP A 44 -16.49 18.00 9.09
N PRO A 45 -16.56 19.06 9.94
CA PRO A 45 -17.72 19.29 10.78
C PRO A 45 -18.96 19.73 9.97
N ASP A 46 -18.78 20.19 8.73
CA ASP A 46 -19.84 20.67 7.84
C ASP A 46 -20.21 19.64 6.75
N GLY A 47 -19.66 18.42 6.82
CA GLY A 47 -19.89 17.36 5.85
C GLY A 47 -21.32 16.81 5.86
N GLU A 48 -21.78 16.25 4.72
CA GLU A 48 -23.14 15.70 4.58
C GLU A 48 -23.42 14.53 5.54
N VAL A 49 -22.37 13.79 5.93
CA VAL A 49 -22.45 12.70 6.91
C VAL A 49 -21.65 13.10 8.17
N PRO A 50 -22.30 13.67 9.19
CA PRO A 50 -21.61 14.14 10.39
C PRO A 50 -21.00 12.96 11.15
N ALA A 51 -19.82 13.20 11.75
CA ALA A 51 -19.17 12.20 12.59
C ALA A 51 -20.07 11.82 13.78
N PRO A 52 -20.11 10.54 14.20
CA PRO A 52 -20.89 10.11 15.35
C PRO A 52 -20.47 10.83 16.64
N ASP A 53 -21.38 11.00 17.60
CA ASP A 53 -21.07 11.66 18.89
C ASP A 53 -19.93 10.96 19.67
N ASP A 54 -19.76 9.65 19.47
CA ASP A 54 -18.70 8.83 20.05
C ASP A 54 -17.37 8.88 19.26
N TRP A 55 -17.26 9.75 18.26
CA TRP A 55 -16.06 9.91 17.43
C TRP A 55 -15.06 10.85 18.11
N ASP A 56 -14.01 10.25 18.67
CA ASP A 56 -12.89 10.94 19.29
C ASP A 56 -11.56 10.63 18.58
N THR A 57 -10.49 11.31 18.99
CA THR A 57 -9.14 11.06 18.45
C THR A 57 -8.69 9.61 18.64
N THR A 58 -9.18 8.93 19.70
CA THR A 58 -8.90 7.51 19.94
C THR A 58 -9.59 6.63 18.90
N SER A 59 -10.84 6.92 18.56
CA SER A 59 -11.64 6.22 17.56
C SER A 59 -11.08 6.43 16.15
N GLU A 60 -10.63 7.65 15.85
CA GLU A 60 -9.91 7.94 14.60
C GLU A 60 -8.60 7.14 14.52
N TYR A 61 -7.77 7.17 15.57
CA TYR A 61 -6.52 6.40 15.62
C TYR A 61 -6.77 4.89 15.54
N ASN A 62 -7.79 4.38 16.21
CA ASN A 62 -8.15 2.97 16.17
C ASN A 62 -8.71 2.55 14.81
N THR A 63 -9.28 3.47 14.04
CA THR A 63 -9.88 3.20 12.72
C THR A 63 -8.84 3.32 11.60
N PHE A 64 -8.09 4.42 11.56
CA PHE A 64 -7.16 4.73 10.46
C PHE A 64 -5.69 4.43 10.80
N SER A 65 -5.34 4.30 12.08
CA SER A 65 -3.99 3.97 12.55
C SER A 65 -2.94 4.89 11.91
N ASN A 66 -1.85 4.33 11.38
CA ASN A 66 -0.83 5.05 10.64
C ASN A 66 -1.02 5.04 9.12
N MET A 67 -2.26 4.88 8.63
CA MET A 67 -2.52 4.83 7.18
C MET A 67 -2.11 6.13 6.48
N GLU A 68 -2.34 7.29 7.10
CA GLU A 68 -1.89 8.58 6.55
C GLU A 68 -0.36 8.62 6.36
N SER A 69 0.39 8.08 7.32
CA SER A 69 1.85 7.98 7.20
C SER A 69 2.28 7.06 6.05
N ILE A 70 1.59 5.92 5.87
CA ILE A 70 1.83 4.99 4.77
C ILE A 70 1.54 5.70 3.45
N TYR A 71 0.35 6.29 3.30
CA TYR A 71 -0.05 7.04 2.11
C TYR A 71 0.98 8.10 1.72
N ASN A 72 1.35 8.96 2.67
CA ASN A 72 2.27 10.07 2.43
C ASN A 72 3.65 9.56 1.99
N TRP A 73 4.15 8.51 2.61
CA TRP A 73 5.43 7.92 2.24
C TRP A 73 5.39 7.24 0.86
N HIS A 74 4.35 6.45 0.57
CA HIS A 74 4.21 5.78 -0.71
C HIS A 74 4.06 6.80 -1.86
N LYS A 75 3.21 7.81 -1.70
CA LYS A 75 2.98 8.88 -2.69
C LYS A 75 4.23 9.73 -2.95
N ASN A 76 4.92 10.17 -1.89
CA ASN A 76 5.96 11.19 -2.02
C ASN A 76 7.39 10.65 -2.17
N VAL A 77 7.64 9.42 -1.70
CA VAL A 77 8.97 8.82 -1.71
C VAL A 77 8.97 7.58 -2.61
N PHE A 78 8.24 6.54 -2.21
CA PHE A 78 8.38 5.21 -2.81
C PHE A 78 7.95 5.16 -4.28
N LEU A 79 6.80 5.74 -4.62
CA LEU A 79 6.31 5.77 -6.00
C LEU A 79 7.28 6.51 -6.93
N LYS A 80 7.83 7.65 -6.48
CA LYS A 80 8.81 8.42 -7.26
C LYS A 80 10.13 7.68 -7.43
N GLU A 81 10.54 6.94 -6.42
CA GLU A 81 11.72 6.06 -6.47
C GLU A 81 11.49 4.89 -7.44
N LEU A 82 10.31 4.26 -7.43
CA LEU A 82 9.95 3.21 -8.39
C LEU A 82 9.87 3.72 -9.83
N GLU A 83 9.34 4.92 -10.06
CA GLU A 83 9.31 5.53 -11.39
C GLU A 83 10.72 5.82 -11.93
N ARG A 84 11.67 6.18 -11.06
CA ARG A 84 13.07 6.33 -11.45
C ARG A 84 13.71 5.00 -11.84
N CYS A 85 13.38 3.93 -11.12
CA CYS A 85 13.81 2.57 -11.46
C CYS A 85 13.39 2.12 -12.86
N LEU A 86 12.32 2.67 -13.45
CA LEU A 86 11.94 2.33 -14.82
C LEU A 86 13.06 2.66 -15.82
N THR A 87 13.93 3.61 -15.47
CA THR A 87 15.11 3.97 -16.25
C THR A 87 16.30 3.05 -15.96
N ASP A 88 16.48 2.62 -14.70
CA ASP A 88 17.51 1.65 -14.30
C ASP A 88 16.96 0.57 -13.35
N VAL A 89 16.74 -0.62 -13.90
CA VAL A 89 16.23 -1.80 -13.17
C VAL A 89 17.18 -2.27 -12.07
N ASN A 90 18.47 -1.95 -12.16
CA ASN A 90 19.46 -2.38 -11.18
C ASN A 90 19.35 -1.61 -9.87
N GLU A 91 18.80 -0.39 -9.90
CA GLU A 91 18.56 0.41 -8.69
C GLU A 91 17.44 -0.16 -7.81
N LEU A 92 16.59 -1.03 -8.35
CA LEU A 92 15.42 -1.54 -7.64
C LEU A 92 15.80 -2.25 -6.33
N GLY A 93 16.86 -3.06 -6.36
CA GLY A 93 17.36 -3.74 -5.16
C GLY A 93 17.82 -2.75 -4.08
N LEU A 94 18.52 -1.69 -4.49
CA LEU A 94 19.04 -0.66 -3.58
C LEU A 94 17.92 0.17 -2.96
N ILE A 95 16.87 0.49 -3.72
CA ILE A 95 15.70 1.22 -3.22
C ILE A 95 14.98 0.40 -2.15
N PHE A 96 14.76 -0.90 -2.40
CA PHE A 96 14.16 -1.77 -1.40
C PHE A 96 15.04 -1.89 -0.15
N GLU A 97 16.34 -2.14 -0.29
CA GLU A 97 17.27 -2.22 0.85
C GLU A 97 17.29 -0.93 1.69
N ARG A 98 17.36 0.23 1.03
CA ARG A 98 17.37 1.52 1.72
C ARG A 98 16.07 1.79 2.48
N ASN A 99 14.94 1.37 1.93
CA ASN A 99 13.62 1.64 2.48
C ASN A 99 13.08 0.51 3.37
N GLU A 100 13.73 -0.67 3.39
CA GLU A 100 13.26 -1.88 4.07
C GLU A 100 12.94 -1.62 5.54
N ARG A 101 13.87 -1.02 6.30
CA ARG A 101 13.67 -0.76 7.74
C ARG A 101 12.46 0.14 8.00
N LYS A 102 12.27 1.16 7.16
CA LYS A 102 11.16 2.11 7.29
C LYS A 102 9.84 1.44 6.92
N MET A 103 9.83 0.70 5.81
CA MET A 103 8.68 -0.10 5.38
C MET A 103 8.30 -1.09 6.48
N MET A 104 9.22 -1.93 6.94
CA MET A 104 8.99 -2.91 8.00
C MET A 104 8.44 -2.25 9.27
N SER A 105 9.05 -1.18 9.77
CA SER A 105 8.56 -0.47 10.95
C SER A 105 7.13 0.07 10.78
N MET A 106 6.82 0.68 9.64
CA MET A 106 5.49 1.23 9.37
C MET A 106 4.42 0.13 9.23
N TYR A 107 4.72 -0.94 8.50
CA TYR A 107 3.78 -2.03 8.27
C TYR A 107 3.59 -2.91 9.51
N THR A 108 4.63 -3.14 10.32
CA THR A 108 4.49 -3.81 11.63
C THR A 108 3.56 -3.04 12.56
N ARG A 109 3.69 -1.70 12.60
CA ARG A 109 2.77 -0.87 13.39
C ARG A 109 1.34 -0.94 12.88
N TYR A 110 1.18 -0.95 11.55
CA TYR A 110 -0.14 -1.04 10.93
C TYR A 110 -0.81 -2.38 11.20
N THR A 111 -0.11 -3.50 10.99
CA THR A 111 -0.66 -4.85 11.23
C THR A 111 -1.00 -5.08 12.69
N HIS A 112 -0.17 -4.57 13.62
CA HIS A 112 -0.46 -4.65 15.05
C HIS A 112 -1.75 -3.91 15.44
N ASN A 113 -2.06 -2.80 14.77
CA ASN A 113 -3.28 -2.04 15.00
C ASN A 113 -4.49 -2.57 14.21
N HIS A 114 -4.27 -3.34 13.14
CA HIS A 114 -5.36 -3.85 12.29
C HIS A 114 -6.34 -4.77 13.03
N ASP A 115 -5.87 -5.56 13.99
CA ASP A 115 -6.77 -6.38 14.82
C ASP A 115 -7.77 -5.53 15.63
N LYS A 116 -7.42 -4.27 15.93
CA LYS A 116 -8.28 -3.29 16.61
C LYS A 116 -9.12 -2.46 15.64
N GLN A 117 -8.65 -2.26 14.41
CA GLN A 117 -9.37 -1.54 13.34
C GLN A 117 -10.65 -2.24 12.94
N LYS A 118 -10.62 -3.57 12.80
CA LYS A 118 -11.79 -4.36 12.37
C LYS A 118 -13.05 -4.13 13.22
N PRO A 119 -13.03 -4.35 14.55
CA PRO A 119 -14.22 -4.14 15.36
C PRO A 119 -14.63 -2.66 15.45
N ALA A 120 -13.69 -1.71 15.38
CA ALA A 120 -14.03 -0.29 15.36
C ALA A 120 -14.82 0.10 14.09
N VAL A 121 -14.37 -0.36 12.93
CA VAL A 121 -14.95 -0.01 11.63
C VAL A 121 -16.19 -0.83 11.31
N LEU A 122 -16.20 -2.12 11.65
CA LEU A 122 -17.30 -3.03 11.30
C LEU A 122 -18.42 -3.02 12.33
N ASP A 123 -18.09 -2.98 13.64
CA ASP A 123 -19.09 -3.15 14.70
C ASP A 123 -19.53 -1.81 15.30
N LYS A 124 -18.60 -0.87 15.54
CA LYS A 124 -18.91 0.40 16.21
C LYS A 124 -19.37 1.49 15.25
N PHE A 125 -18.74 1.60 14.08
CA PHE A 125 -18.98 2.67 13.11
C PHE A 125 -19.37 2.17 11.71
N GLY A 126 -19.82 0.91 11.60
CA GLY A 126 -20.12 0.28 10.31
C GLY A 126 -21.16 1.03 9.47
N GLU A 127 -22.26 1.47 10.08
CA GLU A 127 -23.30 2.24 9.41
C GLU A 127 -22.81 3.62 8.94
N TYR A 128 -21.99 4.28 9.75
CA TYR A 128 -21.38 5.57 9.40
C TYR A 128 -20.47 5.45 8.18
N PHE A 129 -19.57 4.44 8.16
CA PHE A 129 -18.68 4.23 7.02
C PHE A 129 -19.40 3.72 5.77
N TYR A 130 -20.51 3.00 5.94
CA TYR A 130 -21.38 2.65 4.82
C TYR A 130 -22.01 3.88 4.17
N ASN A 131 -22.54 4.81 4.97
CA ASN A 131 -23.12 6.05 4.46
C ASN A 131 -22.05 6.94 3.80
N LEU A 132 -20.86 7.04 4.39
CA LEU A 132 -19.72 7.73 3.76
C LEU A 132 -19.31 7.10 2.42
N ALA A 133 -19.35 5.76 2.31
CA ALA A 133 -19.02 5.09 1.06
C ALA A 133 -20.01 5.42 -0.05
N ILE A 134 -21.30 5.55 0.29
CA ILE A 134 -22.35 5.97 -0.65
C ILE A 134 -22.11 7.41 -1.10
N GLU A 135 -21.84 8.31 -0.16
CA GLU A 135 -21.59 9.73 -0.45
C GLU A 135 -20.37 9.94 -1.36
N LEU A 136 -19.32 9.15 -1.14
CA LEU A 136 -18.10 9.19 -1.94
C LEU A 136 -18.21 8.43 -3.28
N ASP A 137 -19.34 7.76 -3.55
CA ASP A 137 -19.54 6.82 -4.67
C ASP A 137 -18.43 5.74 -4.74
N TYR A 138 -18.03 5.23 -3.57
CA TYR A 138 -16.98 4.24 -3.46
C TYR A 138 -17.56 2.83 -3.51
N SER A 139 -17.21 2.11 -4.59
CA SER A 139 -17.61 0.72 -4.75
C SER A 139 -16.94 -0.25 -3.77
N GLN A 140 -15.81 0.15 -3.15
CA GLN A 140 -15.09 -0.66 -2.17
C GLN A 140 -15.44 -0.23 -0.75
N GLN A 141 -15.75 -1.23 0.08
CA GLN A 141 -15.98 -1.01 1.50
C GLN A 141 -14.68 -0.68 2.23
N MET A 142 -14.80 0.05 3.33
CA MET A 142 -13.66 0.55 4.07
C MET A 142 -12.78 -0.57 4.62
N ASP A 143 -13.37 -1.67 5.07
CA ASP A 143 -12.63 -2.85 5.56
C ASP A 143 -11.74 -3.48 4.47
N GLU A 144 -12.21 -3.53 3.22
CA GLU A 144 -11.38 -3.98 2.09
C GLU A 144 -10.20 -3.04 1.85
N LEU A 145 -10.43 -1.72 1.93
CA LEU A 145 -9.39 -0.71 1.78
C LEU A 145 -8.34 -0.82 2.90
N LEU A 146 -8.77 -1.07 4.14
CA LEU A 146 -7.91 -1.27 5.31
C LEU A 146 -7.09 -2.55 5.24
N PHE A 147 -7.55 -3.56 4.49
CA PHE A 147 -6.79 -4.80 4.26
C PHE A 147 -5.70 -4.64 3.18
N LYS A 148 -5.79 -3.62 2.31
CA LYS A 148 -4.82 -3.44 1.20
C LYS A 148 -3.36 -3.30 1.64
N PRO A 149 -3.00 -2.58 2.72
CA PRO A 149 -1.61 -2.56 3.18
C PRO A 149 -1.08 -3.94 3.57
N ILE A 150 -1.91 -4.80 4.18
CA ILE A 150 -1.53 -6.18 4.50
C ILE A 150 -1.28 -6.98 3.23
N GLN A 151 -2.15 -6.83 2.22
CA GLN A 151 -1.94 -7.47 0.92
C GLN A 151 -0.68 -6.94 0.22
N ARG A 152 -0.43 -5.62 0.31
CA ARG A 152 0.66 -4.96 -0.41
C ARG A 152 2.02 -5.46 0.05
N ILE A 153 2.22 -5.67 1.35
CA ILE A 153 3.49 -6.19 1.84
C ILE A 153 3.76 -7.62 1.34
N THR A 154 2.74 -8.47 1.20
CA THR A 154 2.88 -9.79 0.58
C THR A 154 3.24 -9.68 -0.91
N VAL A 155 2.62 -8.74 -1.63
CA VAL A 155 2.93 -8.50 -3.05
C VAL A 155 4.39 -8.08 -3.23
N TYR A 156 4.95 -7.22 -2.37
CA TYR A 156 6.39 -6.87 -2.44
C TYR A 156 7.28 -8.09 -2.26
N HIS A 157 7.00 -8.96 -1.29
CA HIS A 157 7.77 -10.18 -1.09
C HIS A 157 7.72 -11.08 -2.34
N LEU A 158 6.53 -11.29 -2.91
CA LEU A 158 6.37 -12.12 -4.12
C LEU A 158 7.08 -11.53 -5.35
N LEU A 159 7.02 -10.21 -5.55
CA LEU A 159 7.68 -9.55 -6.67
C LEU A 159 9.20 -9.58 -6.51
N MET A 160 9.71 -9.34 -5.29
CA MET A 160 11.13 -9.48 -4.98
C MET A 160 11.62 -10.92 -5.17
N ASP A 161 10.84 -11.92 -4.76
CA ASP A 161 11.14 -13.34 -5.01
C ASP A 161 11.15 -13.68 -6.51
N ARG A 162 10.27 -13.06 -7.33
CA ARG A 162 10.31 -13.23 -8.80
C ARG A 162 11.55 -12.60 -9.42
N ILE A 163 11.96 -11.42 -8.95
CA ILE A 163 13.18 -10.75 -9.40
C ILE A 163 14.42 -11.55 -9.00
N TYR A 164 14.47 -12.06 -7.77
CA TYR A 164 15.61 -12.79 -7.22
C TYR A 164 15.65 -14.27 -7.66
N GLY A 165 14.49 -14.89 -7.85
CA GLY A 165 14.34 -16.24 -8.41
C GLY A 165 14.78 -16.32 -9.86
N SER A 166 14.61 -15.22 -10.62
CA SER A 166 15.21 -15.05 -11.94
C SER A 166 16.75 -15.04 -11.89
N THR A 167 17.32 -14.58 -10.77
CA THR A 167 18.78 -14.58 -10.49
C THR A 167 19.30 -15.93 -9.95
N LYS A 168 18.48 -16.71 -9.22
CA LYS A 168 18.89 -18.02 -8.66
C LYS A 168 18.87 -19.17 -9.65
N LYS A 169 18.10 -19.09 -10.75
CA LYS A 169 18.26 -20.02 -11.89
C LYS A 169 19.67 -19.96 -12.49
N THR A 170 20.42 -18.90 -12.22
CA THR A 170 21.80 -18.68 -12.64
C THR A 170 22.84 -19.36 -11.74
N GLN A 171 22.50 -19.84 -10.54
CA GLN A 171 23.47 -20.52 -9.62
C GLN A 171 23.31 -22.04 -9.54
N LYS A 172 22.33 -22.62 -10.24
CA LYS A 172 22.12 -24.09 -10.29
C LYS A 172 22.44 -24.69 -11.66
N ALA A 173 23.12 -23.93 -12.51
CA ALA A 173 23.58 -24.38 -13.83
C ALA A 173 25.12 -24.39 -13.94
N ASP A 174 25.82 -24.50 -12.80
CA ASP A 174 27.24 -24.87 -12.71
C ASP A 174 27.37 -26.21 -11.98
#